data_AF-A0A3Q2YH60-F1
#
_entry.id   AF-A0A3Q2YH60-F1
#
_cell.length_a   1.000
_cell.length_b   1.000
_cell.length_c   1.000
_cell.angle_alpha   90.00
_cell.angle_beta   90.00
_cell.angle_gamma   90.00
#
_symmetry.space_group_name_H-M   'P 1'
#
loop_
_entity.id
_entity.type
_entity.pdbx_description
1 polymer ?
#
loop_
_entity_poly.entity_id
_entity_poly.type
_entity_poly.pdbx_seq_one_letter_code
_entity_poly.pdbx_strand_id
1 'polypeptide(L)'
;MSSRYPIVVQGEASETDSDDEVYITSLPAPQTAIAGAKVQGEASETESEDEGETAHRGSALSHESAQILKRDLPPLIVVRDHPDIQSVVEDRPSPTHKTFGDTLLQQKLQESNSRLYSDVGQMVRHVYGSASKEVRSATAQLNTSQSAIINASHSIRLILDDLKAVSEKIDIITSCQILPEFKMSHSEEKSSP
;
A
#
# COMPACT_ATOMS: atom_id res chain seq x y z
N MET A 1 -11.40 -50.22 11.85
CA MET A 1 -11.61 -48.93 12.54
C MET A 1 -10.22 -48.32 12.72
N SER A 2 -9.84 -47.38 11.84
CA SER A 2 -8.47 -46.84 11.78
C SER A 2 -8.45 -45.51 12.54
N SER A 3 -7.73 -45.45 13.66
CA SER A 3 -7.62 -44.26 14.50
C SER A 3 -6.80 -43.18 13.76
N ARG A 4 -7.42 -42.03 13.52
CA ARG A 4 -6.73 -40.83 13.05
C ARG A 4 -5.93 -40.24 14.21
N TYR A 5 -4.61 -40.38 14.17
CA TYR A 5 -3.72 -39.62 15.04
C TYR A 5 -3.60 -38.19 14.48
N PRO A 6 -3.77 -37.14 15.31
CA PRO A 6 -3.53 -35.78 14.86
C PRO A 6 -2.01 -35.56 14.71
N ILE A 7 -1.58 -35.24 13.50
CA ILE A 7 -0.22 -34.81 13.21
C ILE A 7 -0.13 -33.34 13.60
N VAL A 8 0.55 -33.03 14.69
CA VAL A 8 0.85 -31.65 15.11
C VAL A 8 2.27 -31.34 14.69
N VAL A 9 2.44 -30.45 13.71
CA VAL A 9 3.76 -29.94 13.30
C VAL A 9 4.13 -28.78 14.21
N GLN A 10 5.23 -28.94 14.96
CA GLN A 10 5.68 -27.92 15.91
C GLN A 10 6.20 -26.71 15.14
N GLY A 11 5.41 -25.64 15.08
CA GLY A 11 5.74 -24.39 14.40
C GLY A 11 4.69 -23.87 13.41
N GLU A 12 3.65 -24.64 13.10
CA GLU A 12 2.52 -24.17 12.29
C GLU A 12 1.40 -23.65 13.19
N ALA A 13 0.93 -22.42 12.93
CA ALA A 13 -0.20 -21.84 13.65
C ALA A 13 -1.50 -22.46 13.14
N SER A 14 -2.34 -23.01 14.04
CA SER A 14 -3.69 -23.44 13.69
C SER A 14 -4.50 -22.25 13.20
N GLU A 15 -4.90 -22.27 11.92
CA GLU A 15 -5.89 -21.33 11.39
C GLU A 15 -7.20 -21.49 12.17
N THR A 16 -7.61 -20.44 12.87
CA THR A 16 -8.92 -20.32 13.50
C THR A 16 -9.77 -19.46 12.57
N ASP A 17 -10.64 -20.09 11.78
CA ASP A 17 -11.70 -19.41 11.02
C ASP A 17 -12.79 -18.97 12.01
N SER A 18 -12.70 -17.73 12.48
CA SER A 18 -13.70 -17.10 13.34
C SER A 18 -14.09 -15.77 12.73
N ASP A 19 -15.20 -15.79 11.99
CA ASP A 19 -15.84 -14.63 11.39
C ASP A 19 -16.68 -13.92 12.46
N ASP A 20 -16.10 -12.91 13.12
CA ASP A 20 -16.76 -12.09 14.13
C ASP A 20 -16.75 -10.62 13.68
N GLU A 21 -17.77 -10.23 12.93
CA GLU A 21 -17.99 -8.84 12.51
C GLU A 21 -18.40 -7.97 13.71
N VAL A 22 -17.46 -7.25 14.30
CA VAL A 22 -17.74 -6.23 15.32
C VAL A 22 -17.80 -4.84 14.72
N TYR A 23 -19.02 -4.31 14.66
CA TYR A 23 -19.39 -2.93 14.34
C TYR A 23 -18.66 -1.94 15.28
N ILE A 24 -17.61 -1.27 14.80
CA ILE A 24 -16.89 -0.26 15.58
C ILE A 24 -17.52 1.12 15.31
N THR A 25 -18.57 1.46 16.04
CA THR A 25 -19.00 2.85 16.17
C THR A 25 -19.33 3.12 17.63
N SER A 26 -18.50 4.00 18.23
CA SER A 26 -18.63 4.60 19.56
C SER A 26 -18.03 3.77 20.70
N LEU A 27 -16.82 4.14 21.16
CA LEU A 27 -16.46 4.43 22.57
C LEU A 27 -14.91 4.66 22.68
N PRO A 28 -14.42 5.44 23.68
CA PRO A 28 -13.11 6.07 23.63
C PRO A 28 -11.94 5.15 24.01
N ALA A 29 -10.75 5.49 23.50
CA ALA A 29 -9.51 4.72 23.60
C ALA A 29 -9.05 4.45 25.06
N PRO A 30 -8.77 3.19 25.44
CA PRO A 30 -7.97 2.88 26.60
C PRO A 30 -6.49 3.02 26.26
N GLN A 31 -5.91 4.05 26.87
CA GLN A 31 -4.52 4.25 27.28
C GLN A 31 -3.55 3.14 26.87
N THR A 32 -2.65 3.51 25.95
CA THR A 32 -1.47 2.79 25.49
C THR A 32 -0.76 2.06 26.63
N ALA A 33 -0.76 0.74 26.55
CA ALA A 33 0.14 -0.12 27.31
C ALA A 33 1.59 0.19 26.92
N ILE A 34 2.24 1.00 27.74
CA ILE A 34 3.69 1.15 27.78
C ILE A 34 4.24 -0.13 28.39
N ALA A 35 4.56 -1.12 27.57
CA ALA A 35 5.44 -2.23 27.93
C ALA A 35 5.94 -2.88 26.64
N GLY A 36 7.11 -2.40 26.17
CA GLY A 36 7.83 -3.01 25.06
C GLY A 36 8.09 -4.49 25.35
N ALA A 37 7.67 -5.34 24.44
CA ALA A 37 8.04 -6.75 24.43
C ALA A 37 9.55 -6.85 24.25
N LYS A 38 10.27 -7.26 25.30
CA LYS A 38 11.72 -7.45 25.27
C LYS A 38 12.04 -8.77 24.58
N VAL A 39 12.46 -8.70 23.32
CA VAL A 39 12.87 -9.87 22.53
C VAL A 39 14.31 -10.23 22.91
N GLN A 40 14.54 -11.48 23.31
CA GLN A 40 15.87 -11.97 23.69
C GLN A 40 16.73 -12.13 22.42
N GLY A 41 17.53 -11.13 22.09
CA GLY A 41 18.46 -11.17 20.95
C GLY A 41 18.58 -9.87 20.15
N GLU A 42 17.75 -8.86 20.43
CA GLU A 42 17.84 -7.57 19.75
C GLU A 42 18.96 -6.71 20.38
N ALA A 43 19.86 -6.19 19.54
CA ALA A 43 20.90 -5.26 19.97
C ALA A 43 20.25 -3.89 20.22
N SER A 44 20.40 -3.36 21.45
CA SER A 44 19.90 -2.03 21.82
C SER A 44 20.48 -0.96 20.91
N GLU A 45 19.60 -0.23 20.22
CA GLU A 45 19.95 1.01 19.53
C GLU A 45 20.52 2.01 20.55
N THR A 46 21.70 2.55 20.25
CA THR A 46 22.37 3.54 21.10
C THR A 46 21.98 4.92 20.57
N GLU A 47 20.98 5.55 21.20
CA GLU A 47 20.67 6.96 21.01
C GLU A 47 21.56 7.77 21.97
N SER A 48 22.54 8.49 21.43
CA SER A 48 23.29 9.50 22.17
C SER A 48 23.39 10.76 21.32
N GLU A 49 22.45 11.68 21.52
CA GLU A 49 22.58 13.07 21.08
C GLU A 49 23.39 13.84 22.13
N ASP A 50 24.60 14.28 21.77
CA ASP A 50 25.35 15.28 22.52
C ASP A 50 25.97 16.27 21.51
N GLU A 51 25.25 17.36 21.26
CA GLU A 51 25.83 18.56 20.67
C GLU A 51 26.46 19.40 21.80
N GLY A 52 27.78 19.27 21.94
CA GLY A 52 28.60 20.09 22.80
C GLY A 52 29.98 20.31 22.18
N GLU A 53 30.12 21.35 21.37
CA GLU A 53 31.43 21.81 20.87
C GLU A 53 32.35 22.21 22.04
N THR A 54 33.46 21.52 22.26
CA THR A 54 34.71 22.16 22.70
C THR A 54 35.94 21.38 22.21
N ALA A 55 36.81 22.08 21.50
CA ALA A 55 38.06 21.58 20.97
C ALA A 55 39.12 21.35 22.07
N HIS A 56 40.02 20.40 21.76
CA HIS A 56 41.37 20.22 22.31
C HIS A 56 41.53 19.76 23.78
N ARG A 57 41.63 18.43 23.98
CA ARG A 57 42.79 17.78 24.63
C ARG A 57 42.62 16.27 24.67
N GLY A 58 43.63 15.52 24.20
CA GLY A 58 43.72 14.10 24.53
C GLY A 58 44.29 13.20 23.44
N SER A 59 45.43 13.57 22.87
CA SER A 59 46.29 12.71 22.07
C SER A 59 46.85 11.55 22.92
N ALA A 60 46.00 10.59 23.32
CA ALA A 60 46.41 9.43 24.11
C ALA A 60 45.56 8.15 23.91
N LEU A 61 44.61 8.12 22.97
CA LEU A 61 43.79 6.92 22.71
C LEU A 61 43.97 6.30 21.31
N SER A 62 44.77 6.93 20.43
CA SER A 62 44.99 6.44 19.05
C SER A 62 45.99 5.30 18.91
N HIS A 63 46.64 4.85 19.99
CA HIS A 63 47.68 3.82 19.90
C HIS A 63 47.16 2.38 20.08
N GLU A 64 45.99 2.18 20.67
CA GLU A 64 45.44 0.84 20.93
C GLU A 64 44.57 0.34 19.76
N SER A 65 43.75 1.23 19.19
CA SER A 65 42.90 0.93 18.02
C SER A 65 43.69 0.71 16.72
N ALA A 66 44.90 1.28 16.60
CA ALA A 66 45.79 1.06 15.46
C ALA A 66 46.57 -0.27 15.54
N GLN A 67 46.58 -0.95 16.69
CA GLN A 67 47.23 -2.27 16.86
C GLN A 67 46.28 -3.43 16.57
N ILE A 68 44.97 -3.25 16.77
CA ILE A 68 43.96 -4.29 16.49
C ILE A 68 43.79 -4.50 14.98
N LEU A 69 43.96 -3.45 14.17
CA LEU A 69 43.93 -3.53 12.69
C LEU A 69 45.24 -4.05 12.08
N LYS A 70 46.30 -4.25 12.87
CA LYS A 70 47.63 -4.66 12.37
C LYS A 70 47.89 -6.16 12.45
N ARG A 71 46.93 -6.96 12.89
CA ARG A 71 47.18 -8.35 13.27
C ARG A 71 46.48 -9.44 12.47
N ASP A 72 45.88 -9.15 11.31
CA ASP A 72 45.57 -10.24 10.36
C ASP A 72 45.20 -9.84 8.92
N LEU A 73 45.76 -8.74 8.38
CA LEU A 73 45.59 -8.47 6.96
C LEU A 73 46.77 -9.07 6.17
N PRO A 74 46.51 -9.96 5.20
CA PRO A 74 47.56 -10.41 4.29
C PRO A 74 48.13 -9.20 3.54
N PRO A 75 49.45 -9.16 3.29
CA PRO A 75 50.10 -7.98 2.73
C PRO A 75 49.49 -7.60 1.37
N LEU A 76 49.20 -6.30 1.19
CA LEU A 76 48.81 -5.73 -0.09
C LEU A 76 49.97 -5.88 -1.08
N ILE A 77 49.80 -6.77 -2.06
CA ILE A 77 50.76 -6.96 -3.15
C ILE A 77 50.51 -5.85 -4.17
N VAL A 78 51.41 -4.87 -4.21
CA VAL A 78 51.40 -3.81 -5.22
C VAL A 78 52.17 -4.32 -6.43
N VAL A 79 51.47 -4.77 -7.48
CA VAL A 79 52.09 -5.06 -8.78
C VAL A 79 52.39 -3.71 -9.44
N ARG A 80 53.64 -3.23 -9.31
CA ARG A 80 54.15 -2.13 -10.13
C ARG A 80 54.77 -2.74 -11.38
N ASP A 81 54.15 -2.50 -12.53
CA ASP A 81 54.76 -2.76 -13.83
C ASP A 81 55.91 -1.76 -14.04
N HIS A 82 57.08 -2.08 -13.49
CA HIS A 82 58.34 -1.41 -13.81
C HIS A 82 59.30 -2.46 -14.39
N PRO A 83 59.73 -2.32 -15.66
CA PRO A 83 60.45 -3.36 -16.37
C PRO A 83 61.88 -3.65 -15.86
N ASP A 84 62.38 -2.96 -14.83
CA ASP A 84 63.80 -2.98 -14.46
C ASP A 84 64.12 -3.52 -13.04
N ILE A 85 63.24 -4.30 -12.39
CA ILE A 85 63.55 -4.91 -11.09
C ILE A 85 63.29 -6.42 -11.13
N GLN A 86 64.36 -7.21 -11.29
CA GLN A 86 64.33 -8.67 -11.11
C GLN A 86 64.20 -9.01 -9.61
N SER A 87 62.96 -9.22 -9.14
CA SER A 87 62.69 -9.79 -7.82
C SER A 87 62.77 -11.31 -7.89
N VAL A 88 63.93 -11.85 -7.53
CA VAL A 88 64.08 -13.26 -7.16
C VAL A 88 63.39 -13.44 -5.80
N VAL A 89 62.35 -14.29 -5.73
CA VAL A 89 62.05 -15.21 -4.61
C VAL A 89 60.63 -15.80 -4.77
N GLU A 90 60.62 -17.13 -4.69
CA GLU A 90 59.54 -18.09 -4.46
C GLU A 90 58.34 -18.15 -5.41
N ASP A 91 58.38 -19.22 -6.20
CA ASP A 91 57.25 -19.97 -6.75
C ASP A 91 56.27 -20.38 -5.63
N ARG A 92 55.47 -19.42 -5.17
CA ARG A 92 54.22 -19.68 -4.47
C ARG A 92 53.14 -19.68 -5.54
N PRO A 93 52.36 -20.77 -5.72
CA PRO A 93 51.24 -20.74 -6.64
C PRO A 93 50.33 -19.61 -6.18
N SER A 94 50.24 -18.57 -7.02
CA SER A 94 49.24 -17.52 -6.90
C SER A 94 47.90 -18.20 -6.64
N PRO A 95 47.11 -17.78 -5.64
CA PRO A 95 45.75 -18.30 -5.52
C PRO A 95 45.07 -17.88 -6.81
N THR A 96 44.90 -18.86 -7.70
CA THR A 96 44.09 -18.70 -8.89
C THR A 96 42.81 -18.08 -8.41
N HIS A 97 42.51 -16.90 -8.95
CA HIS A 97 41.34 -16.10 -8.63
C HIS A 97 40.12 -16.97 -8.90
N LYS A 98 39.73 -17.74 -7.87
CA LYS A 98 38.66 -18.71 -7.93
C LYS A 98 37.44 -17.95 -8.38
N THR A 99 36.92 -18.39 -9.51
CA THR A 99 35.74 -17.86 -10.16
C THR A 99 34.68 -17.64 -9.10
N PHE A 100 34.29 -16.38 -8.93
CA PHE A 100 33.17 -15.88 -8.14
C PHE A 100 32.11 -16.98 -7.89
N GLY A 101 32.00 -17.51 -6.66
CA GLY A 101 30.99 -18.53 -6.33
C GLY A 101 31.41 -19.71 -5.45
N ASP A 102 32.67 -19.82 -5.04
CA ASP A 102 33.18 -21.06 -4.43
C ASP A 102 32.71 -21.34 -2.97
N THR A 103 32.02 -20.42 -2.31
CA THR A 103 31.48 -20.65 -0.97
C THR A 103 29.96 -20.91 -1.02
N LEU A 104 29.48 -21.90 -0.25
CA LEU A 104 28.05 -22.21 -0.14
C LEU A 104 27.22 -20.99 0.29
N LEU A 105 27.81 -20.11 1.11
CA LEU A 105 27.23 -18.83 1.50
C LEU A 105 26.99 -17.94 0.28
N GLN A 106 28.01 -17.76 -0.57
CA GLN A 106 27.92 -16.90 -1.75
C GLN A 106 26.91 -17.46 -2.76
N GLN A 107 26.84 -18.78 -2.92
CA GLN A 107 25.81 -19.43 -3.72
C GLN A 107 24.39 -19.17 -3.17
N LYS A 108 24.17 -19.37 -1.86
CA LYS A 108 22.86 -19.12 -1.24
C LYS A 108 22.47 -17.65 -1.29
N LEU A 109 23.42 -16.74 -1.11
CA LEU A 109 23.18 -15.31 -1.20
C LEU A 109 22.77 -14.93 -2.62
N GLN A 110 23.48 -15.45 -3.64
CA GLN A 110 23.14 -15.20 -5.03
C GLN A 110 21.77 -15.77 -5.40
N GLU A 111 21.46 -16.98 -4.95
CA GLU A 111 20.15 -17.61 -5.15
C GLU A 111 19.03 -16.78 -4.48
N SER A 112 19.18 -16.45 -3.20
CA SER A 112 18.20 -15.66 -2.46
C SER A 112 18.01 -14.27 -3.07
N ASN A 113 19.08 -13.60 -3.48
CA ASN A 113 19.01 -12.29 -4.11
C ASN A 113 18.30 -12.37 -5.48
N SER A 114 18.60 -13.40 -6.28
CA SER A 114 17.90 -13.62 -7.56
C SER A 114 16.40 -13.87 -7.41
N ARG A 115 16.01 -14.65 -6.39
CA ARG A 115 14.60 -14.90 -6.05
C ARG A 115 13.92 -13.61 -5.59
N LEU A 116 14.55 -12.86 -4.69
CA LEU A 116 14.03 -11.59 -4.20
C LEU A 116 13.81 -10.59 -5.34
N TYR A 117 14.76 -10.43 -6.27
CA TYR A 117 14.59 -9.55 -7.42
C TYR A 117 13.42 -9.97 -8.31
N SER A 118 13.26 -11.28 -8.55
CA SER A 118 12.12 -11.79 -9.31
C SER A 118 10.80 -11.50 -8.60
N ASP A 119 10.72 -11.79 -7.31
CA ASP A 119 9.50 -11.67 -6.51
C ASP A 119 9.07 -10.22 -6.37
N VAL A 120 10.00 -9.31 -6.03
CA VAL A 120 9.75 -7.87 -5.99
C VAL A 120 9.34 -7.36 -7.38
N GLY A 121 10.04 -7.79 -8.43
CA GLY A 121 9.71 -7.42 -9.81
C GLY A 121 8.34 -7.92 -10.26
N GLN A 122 7.90 -9.10 -9.81
CA GLN A 122 6.56 -9.61 -10.07
C GLN A 122 5.50 -8.86 -9.26
N MET A 123 5.74 -8.63 -7.97
CA MET A 123 4.83 -7.89 -7.09
C MET A 123 4.56 -6.48 -7.62
N VAL A 124 5.60 -5.72 -7.96
CA VAL A 124 5.44 -4.36 -8.50
C VAL A 124 4.68 -4.37 -9.82
N ARG A 125 4.99 -5.28 -10.74
CA ARG A 125 4.25 -5.42 -12.01
C ARG A 125 2.80 -5.79 -11.78
N HIS A 126 2.52 -6.66 -10.83
CA HIS A 126 1.17 -7.07 -10.49
C HIS A 126 0.38 -5.89 -9.92
N VAL A 127 0.88 -5.22 -8.88
CA VAL A 127 0.20 -4.10 -8.22
C VAL A 127 -0.02 -2.93 -9.17
N TYR A 128 1.00 -2.55 -9.94
CA TYR A 128 0.84 -1.47 -10.92
C TYR A 128 -0.10 -1.87 -12.07
N GLY A 129 0.00 -3.12 -12.53
CA GLY A 129 -0.85 -3.66 -13.57
C GLY A 129 -2.32 -3.77 -13.17
N SER A 130 -2.61 -4.20 -11.93
CA SER A 130 -3.97 -4.27 -11.38
C SER A 130 -4.54 -2.88 -11.18
N ALA A 131 -3.80 -1.97 -10.53
CA ALA A 131 -4.22 -0.59 -10.32
C ALA A 131 -4.51 0.12 -11.65
N SER A 132 -3.66 -0.06 -12.67
CA SER A 132 -3.89 0.50 -14.01
C SER A 132 -5.17 -0.05 -14.68
N LYS A 133 -5.50 -1.33 -14.48
CA LYS A 133 -6.74 -1.91 -14.99
C LYS A 133 -7.95 -1.36 -14.23
N GLU A 134 -7.86 -1.24 -12.91
CA GLU A 134 -8.92 -0.69 -12.07
C GLU A 134 -9.22 0.77 -12.41
N VAL A 135 -8.19 1.62 -12.56
CA VAL A 135 -8.36 3.02 -12.97
C VAL A 135 -9.04 3.11 -14.34
N ARG A 136 -8.64 2.28 -15.31
CA ARG A 136 -9.29 2.26 -16.63
C ARG A 136 -10.75 1.79 -16.56
N SER A 137 -11.02 0.77 -15.75
CA SER A 137 -12.38 0.28 -15.52
C SER A 137 -13.26 1.35 -14.87
N ALA A 138 -12.79 1.99 -13.80
CA ALA A 138 -13.48 3.08 -13.13
C ALA A 138 -13.74 4.26 -14.09
N THR A 139 -12.75 4.62 -14.91
CA THR A 139 -12.90 5.67 -15.93
C THR A 139 -13.99 5.31 -16.96
N ALA A 140 -14.05 4.05 -17.41
CA ALA A 140 -15.08 3.58 -18.33
C ALA A 140 -16.48 3.60 -17.70
N GLN A 141 -16.59 3.24 -16.42
CA GLN A 141 -17.84 3.32 -15.67
C GLN A 141 -18.30 4.77 -15.48
N LEU A 142 -17.39 5.68 -15.18
CA LEU A 142 -17.69 7.11 -15.08
C LEU A 142 -18.19 7.69 -16.42
N ASN A 143 -17.57 7.32 -17.54
CA ASN A 143 -18.03 7.77 -18.86
C ASN A 143 -19.44 7.24 -19.19
N THR A 144 -19.71 5.98 -18.85
CA THR A 144 -21.05 5.39 -18.96
C THR A 144 -22.06 6.16 -18.10
N SER A 145 -21.71 6.46 -16.86
CA SER A 145 -22.54 7.25 -15.93
C SER A 145 -22.81 8.66 -16.47
N GLN A 146 -21.79 9.33 -17.00
CA GLN A 146 -21.95 10.66 -17.61
C GLN A 146 -22.93 10.63 -18.78
N SER A 147 -22.85 9.62 -19.64
CA SER A 147 -23.81 9.45 -20.75
C SER A 147 -25.24 9.24 -20.24
N ALA A 148 -25.41 8.45 -19.18
CA ALA A 148 -26.72 8.25 -18.54
C ALA A 148 -27.28 9.55 -17.94
N ILE A 149 -26.44 10.35 -17.27
CA ILE A 149 -26.83 11.65 -16.69
C ILE A 149 -27.27 12.62 -17.79
N ILE A 150 -26.54 12.69 -18.90
CA ILE A 150 -26.89 13.56 -20.03
C ILE A 150 -28.27 13.17 -20.59
N ASN A 151 -28.50 11.87 -20.80
CA ASN A 151 -29.77 11.37 -21.30
C ASN A 151 -30.92 11.66 -20.33
N ALA A 152 -30.73 11.41 -19.03
CA ALA A 152 -31.72 11.73 -18.00
C ALA A 152 -32.02 13.24 -17.96
N SER A 153 -30.99 14.08 -18.02
CA SER A 153 -31.14 15.54 -18.03
C SER A 153 -31.92 16.01 -19.25
N HIS A 154 -31.71 15.38 -20.40
CA HIS A 154 -32.47 15.66 -21.61
C HIS A 154 -33.94 15.27 -21.47
N SER A 155 -34.23 14.07 -20.97
CA SER A 155 -35.61 13.61 -20.73
C SER A 155 -36.36 14.50 -19.75
N ILE A 156 -35.71 14.93 -18.66
CA ILE A 156 -36.30 15.86 -17.69
C ILE A 156 -36.67 17.17 -18.36
N ARG A 157 -35.79 17.72 -19.20
CA ARG A 157 -36.07 18.97 -19.91
C ARG A 157 -37.31 18.86 -20.80
N LEU A 158 -37.41 17.78 -21.57
CA LEU A 158 -38.59 17.54 -22.41
C LEU A 158 -39.87 17.45 -21.58
N ILE A 159 -39.84 16.70 -20.47
CA ILE A 159 -40.99 16.60 -19.56
C ILE A 159 -41.39 17.97 -19.01
N LEU A 160 -40.42 18.81 -18.62
CA LEU A 160 -40.70 20.16 -18.13
C LEU A 160 -41.32 21.06 -19.21
N ASP A 161 -40.83 20.98 -20.45
CA ASP A 161 -41.38 21.73 -21.58
C ASP A 161 -42.82 21.29 -21.88
N ASP A 162 -43.08 19.97 -21.88
CA ASP A 162 -44.42 19.40 -22.06
C ASP A 162 -45.37 19.83 -20.93
N LEU A 163 -44.93 19.75 -19.67
CA LEU A 163 -45.71 20.19 -18.52
C LEU A 163 -46.04 21.69 -18.59
N LYS A 164 -45.10 22.51 -19.06
CA LYS A 164 -45.34 23.94 -19.27
C LYS A 164 -46.39 24.17 -20.36
N ALA A 165 -46.30 23.46 -21.48
CA ALA A 165 -47.28 23.56 -22.56
C ALA A 165 -48.68 23.09 -22.11
N VAL A 166 -48.76 22.02 -21.32
CA VAL A 166 -50.02 21.55 -20.72
C VAL A 166 -50.58 22.59 -19.75
N SER A 167 -49.73 23.18 -18.90
CA SER A 167 -50.13 24.25 -17.98
C SER A 167 -50.71 25.46 -18.71
N GLU A 168 -50.09 25.90 -19.80
CA GLU A 168 -50.58 27.01 -20.63
C GLU A 168 -51.95 26.68 -21.25
N LYS A 169 -52.13 25.46 -21.75
CA LYS A 169 -53.43 25.04 -22.29
C LYS A 169 -54.53 25.01 -21.22
N ILE A 170 -54.22 24.54 -20.00
CA ILE A 170 -55.16 24.56 -18.88
C ILE A 170 -55.52 26.01 -18.50
N ASP A 171 -54.53 26.90 -18.49
CA ASP A 171 -54.75 28.33 -18.22
C ASP A 171 -55.67 28.96 -19.28
N ILE A 172 -55.47 28.68 -20.56
CA ILE A 172 -56.37 29.12 -21.65
C ILE A 172 -57.80 28.59 -21.43
N ILE A 173 -57.96 27.28 -21.16
CA ILE A 173 -59.28 26.67 -20.95
C ILE A 173 -60.02 27.31 -19.78
N THR A 174 -59.29 27.59 -18.69
CA THR A 174 -59.85 28.16 -17.46
C THR A 174 -60.15 29.66 -17.60
N SER A 175 -59.23 30.42 -18.20
CA SER A 175 -59.37 31.87 -18.39
C SER A 175 -60.43 32.24 -19.43
N CYS A 176 -60.56 31.46 -20.51
CA CYS A 176 -61.55 31.71 -21.56
C CYS A 176 -62.96 31.20 -21.21
N GLN A 177 -63.22 30.69 -20.00
CA GLN A 177 -64.54 30.14 -19.59
C GLN A 177 -65.09 29.12 -20.60
N ILE A 178 -64.20 28.34 -21.21
CA ILE A 178 -64.57 27.27 -22.16
C ILE A 178 -65.32 26.15 -21.43
N LEU A 179 -65.16 26.07 -20.11
CA LEU A 179 -65.85 25.12 -19.25
C LEU A 179 -67.30 25.58 -18.94
N PRO A 180 -68.31 24.71 -19.08
CA PRO A 180 -69.69 25.05 -18.75
C PRO A 180 -69.89 25.29 -17.25
N GLU A 181 -70.56 26.39 -16.88
CA GLU A 181 -71.02 26.65 -15.50
C GLU A 181 -72.26 25.77 -15.20
N PHE A 182 -72.09 24.67 -14.46
CA PHE A 182 -73.22 23.88 -13.98
C PHE A 182 -73.80 24.52 -12.70
N LYS A 183 -74.81 25.37 -12.85
CA LYS A 183 -75.62 25.82 -11.70
C LYS A 183 -76.52 24.68 -11.25
N MET A 184 -76.10 23.92 -10.24
CA MET A 184 -77.01 23.06 -9.49
C MET A 184 -77.98 23.97 -8.73
N SER A 185 -79.21 24.08 -9.23
CA SER A 185 -80.30 24.75 -8.52
C SER A 185 -80.53 24.02 -7.19
N HIS A 186 -80.03 24.59 -6.10
CA HIS A 186 -80.40 24.19 -4.77
C HIS A 186 -81.88 24.56 -4.60
N SER A 187 -82.77 23.57 -4.71
CA SER A 187 -84.17 23.74 -4.33
C SER A 187 -84.21 24.02 -2.83
N GLU A 188 -84.23 25.31 -2.46
CA GLU A 188 -84.77 25.72 -1.16
C GLU A 188 -86.25 25.33 -1.15
N GLU A 189 -86.51 24.15 -0.60
CA GLU A 189 -87.84 23.77 -0.14
C GLU A 189 -88.21 24.74 0.98
N LYS A 190 -88.93 25.80 0.60
CA LYS A 190 -89.60 26.71 1.52
C LYS A 190 -90.53 25.90 2.41
N SER A 191 -90.04 25.56 3.60
CA SER A 191 -90.89 25.32 4.76
C SER A 191 -91.67 26.62 5.04
N SER A 192 -92.99 26.57 4.87
CA SER A 192 -93.93 27.61 5.30
C SER A 192 -95.33 26.99 5.38
N PRO A 193 -96.22 27.46 6.27
CA PRO A 193 -96.08 27.82 7.68
C PRO A 193 -96.76 26.78 8.62
#